data_AF-A0A929D988-F1
#
_entry.id   AF-A0A929D988-F1
#
_cell.length_a   1.000
_cell.length_b   1.000
_cell.length_c   1.000
_cell.angle_alpha   90.00
_cell.angle_beta   90.00
_cell.angle_gamma   90.00
#
_symmetry.space_group_name_H-M   'P 1'
#
loop_
_entity.id
_entity.type
_entity.pdbx_description
1 polymer ?
#
loop_
_entity_poly.entity_id
_entity_poly.type
_entity_poly.pdbx_seq_one_letter_code
_entity_poly.pdbx_strand_id
1 'polypeptide(L)'
;MFVELHMIQNFAPANLNRDDTNNPKDCEFGGVRRARISSQCIKRAIRTSPVFAETTGVDIGTRTKWLVRLLSERLVKAGKSEEDAIEVLADFVPEYASKLDKKSEDKKTAVLLYLSEAEVESLEQALLENWEQLSDKTALKKLVKTLVKAHKGRTSAPDIALFGRMLAEQPELGLEAACQVAHAISTHRVTMEMDFFTAVDDLNPEDTAGAGMMGFTGFNSACFYRYARVDWGQLLQNLSGDVGLARRTMEGFLRAAVAAVPSGKQNSFAAQNPPSLLLAIVRRDGMGWSLANAFERPVRPSRNGGLVAPSVAALDAYWGRLAKIYGRDSLSRTAALTLDPDLALDALKDAQMDTLEAWVGAVLETLPAGEV
;
A
#
# COMPACT_ATOMS: atom_id res chain seq x y z
N MET A 1 -6.85 14.57 13.28
CA MET A 1 -5.74 15.20 12.52
C MET A 1 -5.47 14.34 11.30
N PHE A 2 -5.23 14.94 10.13
CA PHE A 2 -4.97 14.21 8.90
C PHE A 2 -3.64 14.60 8.29
N VAL A 3 -2.94 13.62 7.73
CA VAL A 3 -1.71 13.80 6.97
C VAL A 3 -1.99 13.44 5.53
N GLU A 4 -1.88 14.43 4.65
CA GLU A 4 -2.03 14.27 3.21
C GLU A 4 -0.65 14.17 2.57
N LEU A 5 -0.52 13.28 1.60
CA LEU A 5 0.68 13.08 0.81
C LEU A 5 0.33 13.22 -0.67
N HIS A 6 0.98 14.15 -1.34
CA HIS A 6 0.89 14.41 -2.77
C HIS A 6 2.26 14.20 -3.38
N MET A 7 2.35 13.45 -4.47
CA MET A 7 3.64 13.21 -5.13
C MET A 7 3.49 13.34 -6.64
N ILE A 8 4.52 13.90 -7.28
CA ILE A 8 4.72 13.86 -8.73
C ILE A 8 5.90 12.95 -9.01
N GLN A 9 5.68 11.92 -9.81
CA GLN A 9 6.69 10.91 -10.11
C GLN A 9 6.60 10.49 -11.57
N ASN A 10 7.69 10.68 -12.31
CA ASN A 10 7.78 10.25 -13.69
C ASN A 10 8.44 8.89 -13.78
N PHE A 11 7.82 7.96 -14.52
CA PHE A 11 8.42 6.67 -14.82
C PHE A 11 8.86 6.60 -16.28
N ALA A 12 10.01 5.97 -16.51
CA ALA A 12 10.46 5.60 -17.85
C ALA A 12 9.47 4.62 -18.51
N PRO A 13 9.59 4.34 -19.83
CA PRO A 13 8.74 3.36 -20.51
C PRO A 13 8.63 2.05 -19.72
N ALA A 14 7.41 1.68 -19.30
CA ALA A 14 7.19 0.54 -18.43
C ALA A 14 5.76 0.00 -18.48
N ASN A 15 5.58 -1.20 -17.92
CA ASN A 15 4.28 -1.81 -17.64
C ASN A 15 4.16 -2.16 -16.14
N LEU A 16 4.14 -1.10 -15.32
CA LEU A 16 4.18 -1.15 -13.85
C LEU A 16 2.96 -1.85 -13.23
N ASN A 17 1.79 -1.71 -13.85
CA ASN A 17 0.56 -2.33 -13.40
C ASN A 17 -0.38 -2.63 -14.57
N ARG A 18 -0.64 -3.93 -14.80
CA ARG A 18 -1.39 -4.43 -15.97
C ARG A 18 -2.76 -5.01 -15.65
N ASP A 19 -3.62 -5.04 -16.66
CA ASP A 19 -4.89 -5.75 -16.66
C ASP A 19 -4.75 -7.23 -17.01
N ASP A 20 -5.89 -7.92 -17.16
CA ASP A 20 -6.00 -9.33 -17.53
C ASP A 20 -5.55 -9.61 -18.97
N THR A 21 -5.47 -8.59 -19.83
CA THR A 21 -4.94 -8.67 -21.20
C THR A 21 -3.44 -8.35 -21.28
N ASN A 22 -2.76 -8.23 -20.14
CA ASN A 22 -1.36 -7.83 -19.99
C ASN A 22 -1.04 -6.39 -20.42
N ASN A 23 -2.03 -5.53 -20.65
CA ASN A 23 -1.80 -4.12 -21.01
C ASN A 23 -1.71 -3.22 -19.78
N PRO A 24 -0.94 -2.11 -19.83
CA PRO A 24 -0.90 -1.13 -18.76
C PRO A 24 -2.31 -0.60 -18.47
N LYS A 25 -2.70 -0.57 -17.20
CA LYS A 25 -4.00 -0.03 -16.80
C LYS A 25 -4.10 1.46 -17.13
N ASP A 26 -5.30 1.87 -17.49
CA ASP A 26 -5.64 3.27 -17.76
C ASP A 26 -6.99 3.65 -17.12
N CYS A 27 -7.37 4.91 -17.33
CA CYS A 27 -8.71 5.45 -17.09
C CYS A 27 -8.94 6.73 -17.92
N GLU A 28 -10.17 7.23 -17.97
CA GLU A 28 -10.48 8.56 -18.49
C GLU A 28 -10.49 9.61 -17.38
N PHE A 29 -9.87 10.76 -17.62
CA PHE A 29 -9.96 11.92 -16.73
C PHE A 29 -9.76 13.22 -17.50
N GLY A 30 -10.73 14.14 -17.40
CA GLY A 30 -10.76 15.38 -18.18
C GLY A 30 -10.87 15.14 -19.69
N GLY A 31 -11.65 14.13 -20.10
CA GLY A 31 -11.91 13.81 -21.50
C GLY A 31 -10.74 13.17 -22.27
N VAL A 32 -9.69 12.70 -21.59
CA VAL A 32 -8.58 11.98 -22.24
C VAL A 32 -8.17 10.74 -21.45
N ARG A 33 -7.61 9.75 -22.15
CA ARG A 33 -7.00 8.55 -21.58
C ARG A 33 -5.74 8.90 -20.76
N ARG A 34 -5.67 8.36 -19.54
CA ARG A 34 -4.57 8.51 -18.58
C ARG A 34 -3.98 7.15 -18.24
N ALA A 35 -2.66 7.06 -18.08
CA ALA A 35 -2.08 5.89 -17.43
C ALA A 35 -2.54 5.83 -15.97
N ARG A 36 -2.76 4.62 -15.45
CA ARG A 36 -3.27 4.42 -14.09
C ARG A 36 -2.50 3.31 -13.38
N ILE A 37 -1.99 3.59 -12.19
CA ILE A 37 -1.49 2.57 -11.26
C ILE A 37 -2.54 2.40 -10.17
N SER A 38 -2.98 1.16 -9.99
CA SER A 38 -4.07 0.86 -9.06
C SER A 38 -3.68 1.08 -7.60
N SER A 39 -4.63 1.55 -6.78
CA SER A 39 -4.38 1.84 -5.36
C SER A 39 -3.87 0.61 -4.61
N GLN A 40 -4.39 -0.59 -4.92
CA GLN A 40 -3.90 -1.85 -4.34
C GLN A 40 -2.45 -2.16 -4.69
N CYS A 41 -2.01 -1.80 -5.90
CA CYS A 41 -0.62 -1.98 -6.33
C CYS A 41 0.31 -1.06 -5.54
N ILE A 42 -0.09 0.20 -5.36
CA ILE A 42 0.63 1.18 -4.55
C ILE A 42 0.66 0.76 -3.08
N LYS A 43 -0.50 0.41 -2.50
CA LYS A 43 -0.60 -0.07 -1.11
C LYS A 43 0.34 -1.25 -0.90
N ARG A 44 0.34 -2.24 -1.80
CA ARG A 44 1.25 -3.39 -1.75
C ARG A 44 2.72 -2.95 -1.79
N ALA A 45 3.09 -2.10 -2.74
CA ALA A 45 4.47 -1.61 -2.87
C ALA A 45 4.96 -0.87 -1.61
N ILE A 46 4.06 -0.12 -0.95
CA ILE A 46 4.35 0.55 0.33
C ILE A 46 4.56 -0.48 1.45
N ARG A 47 3.56 -1.35 1.71
CA ARG A 47 3.66 -2.30 2.84
C ARG A 47 4.81 -3.31 2.70
N THR A 48 5.19 -3.68 1.48
CA THR A 48 6.29 -4.64 1.28
C THR A 48 7.64 -3.97 1.06
N SER A 49 7.72 -2.64 1.18
CA SER A 49 8.99 -1.95 1.14
C SER A 49 9.80 -2.30 2.40
N PRO A 50 11.08 -2.73 2.29
CA PRO A 50 11.89 -3.08 3.45
C PRO A 50 11.95 -1.97 4.50
N VAL A 51 12.07 -0.71 4.04
CA VAL A 51 12.12 0.47 4.91
C VAL A 51 10.89 0.60 5.82
N PHE A 52 9.73 0.05 5.41
CA PHE A 52 8.52 0.08 6.24
C PHE A 52 8.68 -0.78 7.51
N ALA A 53 9.10 -2.02 7.35
CA ALA A 53 9.34 -2.93 8.47
C ALA A 53 10.53 -2.46 9.32
N GLU A 54 11.63 -2.04 8.67
CA GLU A 54 12.82 -1.52 9.35
C GLU A 54 12.52 -0.30 10.22
N THR A 55 11.71 0.65 9.72
CA THR A 55 11.37 1.87 10.45
C THR A 55 10.38 1.59 11.59
N THR A 56 9.42 0.69 11.37
CA THR A 56 8.42 0.37 12.39
C THR A 56 8.96 -0.52 13.51
N GLY A 57 9.96 -1.35 13.18
CA GLY A 57 10.47 -2.42 14.04
C GLY A 57 9.47 -3.56 14.19
N VAL A 58 8.49 -3.68 13.28
CA VAL A 58 7.44 -4.69 13.33
C VAL A 58 7.32 -5.36 11.97
N ASP A 59 7.24 -6.69 11.97
CA ASP A 59 7.02 -7.46 10.76
C ASP A 59 5.67 -7.16 10.12
N ILE A 60 5.64 -7.23 8.79
CA ILE A 60 4.43 -6.97 8.01
C ILE A 60 3.40 -8.08 8.23
N GLY A 61 2.11 -7.73 8.27
CA GLY A 61 1.05 -8.72 8.38
C GLY A 61 1.02 -9.68 7.19
N THR A 62 0.77 -10.95 7.42
CA THR A 62 0.71 -11.98 6.36
C THR A 62 -0.68 -12.02 5.73
N ARG A 63 -0.74 -11.95 4.39
CA ARG A 63 -1.97 -12.20 3.62
C ARG A 63 -1.96 -13.60 3.05
N THR A 64 -2.86 -14.48 3.51
CA THR A 64 -2.82 -15.88 3.12
C THR A 64 -4.18 -16.57 3.18
N LYS A 65 -4.34 -17.62 2.36
CA LYS A 65 -5.42 -18.62 2.51
C LYS A 65 -4.95 -19.86 3.28
N TRP A 66 -3.68 -19.90 3.65
CA TRP A 66 -3.01 -21.07 4.21
C TRP A 66 -2.86 -20.97 5.73
N LEU A 67 -3.89 -20.52 6.44
CA LEU A 67 -3.83 -20.37 7.90
C LEU A 67 -3.64 -21.71 8.60
N VAL A 68 -4.30 -22.77 8.13
CA VAL A 68 -4.12 -24.14 8.66
C VAL A 68 -2.65 -24.55 8.56
N ARG A 69 -2.03 -24.39 7.38
CA ARG A 69 -0.61 -24.70 7.19
C ARG A 69 0.32 -23.85 8.06
N LEU A 70 0.05 -22.54 8.15
CA LEU A 70 0.86 -21.63 8.95
C LEU A 70 0.88 -22.01 10.43
N LEU A 71 -0.29 -22.35 11.00
CA LEU A 71 -0.40 -22.77 12.39
C LEU A 71 0.08 -24.21 12.59
N SER A 72 -0.13 -25.13 11.64
CA SER A 72 0.32 -26.52 11.78
C SER A 72 1.84 -26.60 11.81
N GLU A 73 2.54 -25.86 10.94
CA GLU A 73 4.01 -25.80 10.93
C GLU A 73 4.57 -25.29 12.27
N ARG A 74 3.85 -24.42 12.96
CA ARG A 74 4.21 -23.90 14.30
C ARG A 74 3.95 -24.91 15.41
N LEU A 75 2.76 -25.49 15.44
CA LEU A 75 2.38 -26.51 16.42
C LEU A 75 3.27 -27.76 16.35
N VAL A 76 3.67 -28.17 15.14
CA VAL A 76 4.59 -29.29 14.94
C VAL A 76 5.99 -28.95 15.48
N LYS A 77 6.48 -27.74 15.25
CA LYS A 77 7.74 -27.27 15.85
C LYS A 77 7.66 -27.21 17.39
N ALA A 78 6.49 -26.97 17.95
CA ALA A 78 6.22 -27.01 19.37
C ALA A 78 5.99 -28.45 19.93
N GLY A 79 6.18 -29.49 19.10
CA GLY A 79 6.16 -30.89 19.53
C GLY A 79 4.81 -31.61 19.40
N LYS A 80 3.83 -31.02 18.71
CA LYS A 80 2.57 -31.70 18.37
C LYS A 80 2.72 -32.56 17.12
N SER A 81 1.93 -33.63 17.01
CA SER A 81 1.92 -34.42 15.78
C SER A 81 1.26 -33.62 14.64
N GLU A 82 1.72 -33.85 13.41
CA GLU A 82 1.16 -33.18 12.23
C GLU A 82 -0.32 -33.54 12.02
N GLU A 83 -0.68 -34.80 12.24
CA GLU A 83 -2.05 -35.31 12.12
C GLU A 83 -2.98 -34.62 13.12
N ASP A 84 -2.63 -34.60 14.41
CA ASP A 84 -3.44 -33.97 15.44
C ASP A 84 -3.58 -32.46 15.22
N ALA A 85 -2.49 -31.79 14.80
CA ALA A 85 -2.52 -30.37 14.50
C ALA A 85 -3.46 -30.04 13.34
N ILE A 86 -3.42 -30.84 12.28
CA ILE A 86 -4.30 -30.68 11.11
C ILE A 86 -5.76 -30.95 11.46
N GLU A 87 -6.05 -31.88 12.37
CA GLU A 87 -7.40 -32.18 12.85
C GLU A 87 -7.96 -31.01 13.69
N VAL A 88 -7.22 -30.60 14.72
CA VAL A 88 -7.59 -29.48 15.59
C VAL A 88 -7.81 -28.19 14.81
N LEU A 89 -6.90 -27.88 13.87
CA LEU A 89 -7.01 -26.66 13.06
C LEU A 89 -8.15 -26.69 12.05
N ALA A 90 -8.57 -27.87 11.60
CA ALA A 90 -9.72 -28.01 10.71
C ALA A 90 -11.03 -27.60 11.38
N ASP A 91 -11.14 -27.76 12.69
CA ASP A 91 -12.28 -27.29 13.49
C ASP A 91 -12.07 -25.84 13.99
N PHE A 92 -10.85 -25.48 14.38
CA PHE A 92 -10.54 -24.15 14.91
C PHE A 92 -10.66 -23.02 13.87
N VAL A 93 -10.07 -23.18 12.68
CA VAL A 93 -9.96 -22.10 11.68
C VAL A 93 -11.34 -21.63 11.17
N PRO A 94 -12.30 -22.52 10.87
CA PRO A 94 -13.67 -22.12 10.51
C PRO A 94 -14.39 -21.33 11.60
N GLU A 95 -14.17 -21.66 12.87
CA GLU A 95 -14.79 -20.96 13.99
C GLU A 95 -14.10 -19.62 14.24
N TYR A 96 -12.77 -19.52 14.11
CA TYR A 96 -12.01 -18.31 14.39
C TYR A 96 -12.03 -17.26 13.28
N ALA A 97 -11.96 -17.67 12.01
CA ALA A 97 -11.72 -16.74 10.90
C ALA A 97 -12.64 -16.94 9.70
N SER A 98 -12.52 -18.09 9.02
CA SER A 98 -13.26 -18.38 7.79
C SER A 98 -13.35 -19.88 7.56
N LYS A 99 -14.48 -20.30 7.00
CA LYS A 99 -14.69 -21.64 6.45
C LYS A 99 -13.55 -22.05 5.51
N LEU A 100 -13.29 -23.35 5.49
CA LEU A 100 -12.36 -23.95 4.54
C LEU A 100 -13.00 -24.08 3.15
N ASP A 101 -12.17 -23.95 2.12
CA ASP A 101 -12.55 -24.19 0.74
C ASP A 101 -12.73 -25.70 0.51
N LYS A 102 -13.96 -26.11 0.24
CA LYS A 102 -14.32 -27.52 -0.01
C LYS A 102 -13.63 -28.11 -1.24
N LYS A 103 -13.13 -27.27 -2.16
CA LYS A 103 -12.40 -27.72 -3.36
C LYS A 103 -10.90 -27.84 -3.13
N SER A 104 -10.39 -27.43 -1.97
CA SER A 104 -8.98 -27.49 -1.65
C SER A 104 -8.67 -28.74 -0.87
N GLU A 105 -7.84 -29.63 -1.44
CA GLU A 105 -7.29 -30.78 -0.71
C GLU A 105 -6.41 -30.31 0.48
N ASP A 106 -5.71 -29.18 0.33
CA ASP A 106 -4.81 -28.64 1.37
C ASP A 106 -5.49 -27.85 2.50
N LYS A 107 -6.81 -27.99 2.71
CA LYS A 107 -7.56 -27.28 3.76
C LYS A 107 -7.34 -25.74 3.79
N LYS A 108 -7.31 -25.08 2.62
CA LYS A 108 -7.22 -23.61 2.52
C LYS A 108 -8.50 -22.95 3.04
N THR A 109 -8.41 -21.73 3.53
CA THR A 109 -9.59 -20.90 3.81
C THR A 109 -10.25 -20.44 2.51
N ALA A 110 -11.58 -20.34 2.51
CA ALA A 110 -12.34 -19.89 1.35
C ALA A 110 -11.96 -18.44 0.95
N VAL A 111 -11.76 -17.58 1.95
CA VAL A 111 -11.37 -16.18 1.77
C VAL A 111 -9.89 -15.96 2.13
N LEU A 112 -9.32 -14.88 1.59
CA LEU A 112 -7.96 -14.44 1.93
C LEU A 112 -7.99 -13.75 3.29
N LEU A 113 -7.17 -14.22 4.23
CA LEU A 113 -7.01 -13.63 5.55
C LEU A 113 -5.84 -12.66 5.55
N TYR A 114 -5.83 -11.73 6.51
CA TYR A 114 -4.76 -10.77 6.73
C TYR A 114 -4.46 -10.71 8.24
N LEU A 115 -3.33 -11.27 8.65
CA LEU A 115 -3.03 -11.57 10.05
C LEU A 115 -1.71 -10.93 10.46
N SER A 116 -1.67 -10.37 11.66
CA SER A 116 -0.39 -9.92 12.24
C SER A 116 0.41 -11.10 12.78
N GLU A 117 1.73 -10.97 12.85
CA GLU A 117 2.60 -11.99 13.44
C GLU A 117 2.24 -12.25 14.91
N ALA A 118 2.07 -11.20 15.71
CA ALA A 118 1.65 -11.35 17.12
C ALA A 118 0.26 -11.98 17.28
N GLU A 119 -0.65 -11.77 16.32
CA GLU A 119 -1.94 -12.49 16.31
C GLU A 119 -1.70 -13.98 16.09
N VAL A 120 -0.88 -14.36 15.09
CA VAL A 120 -0.54 -15.77 14.83
C VAL A 120 0.13 -16.42 16.05
N GLU A 121 1.07 -15.74 16.70
CA GLU A 121 1.70 -16.20 17.95
C GLU A 121 0.69 -16.36 19.09
N SER A 122 -0.24 -15.41 19.23
CA SER A 122 -1.30 -15.51 20.24
C SER A 122 -2.24 -16.69 19.99
N LEU A 123 -2.58 -16.98 18.72
CA LEU A 123 -3.36 -18.18 18.38
C LEU A 123 -2.57 -19.45 18.69
N GLU A 124 -1.30 -19.50 18.32
CA GLU A 124 -0.41 -20.64 18.61
C GLU A 124 -0.33 -20.93 20.10
N GLN A 125 -0.03 -19.92 20.93
CA GLN A 125 0.06 -20.07 22.38
C GLN A 125 -1.26 -20.54 22.98
N ALA A 126 -2.37 -19.93 22.59
CA ALA A 126 -3.69 -20.28 23.09
C ALA A 126 -4.10 -21.72 22.72
N LEU A 127 -3.73 -22.19 21.53
CA LEU A 127 -3.92 -23.58 21.12
C LEU A 127 -3.05 -24.54 21.95
N LEU A 128 -1.79 -24.20 22.18
CA LEU A 128 -0.88 -25.05 22.97
C LEU A 128 -1.31 -25.16 24.44
N GLU A 129 -1.73 -24.06 25.07
CA GLU A 129 -2.17 -24.03 26.47
C GLU A 129 -3.45 -24.84 26.70
N ASN A 130 -4.34 -24.89 25.70
CA ASN A 130 -5.64 -25.55 25.80
C ASN A 130 -5.69 -26.90 25.07
N TRP A 131 -4.55 -27.41 24.58
CA TRP A 131 -4.46 -28.52 23.62
C TRP A 131 -5.36 -29.72 23.94
N GLU A 132 -5.27 -30.21 25.18
CA GLU A 132 -6.03 -31.40 25.64
C GLU A 132 -7.55 -31.19 25.62
N GLN A 133 -8.01 -29.94 25.72
CA GLN A 133 -9.42 -29.56 25.75
C GLN A 133 -9.97 -29.26 24.35
N LEU A 134 -9.12 -29.14 23.33
CA LEU A 134 -9.54 -28.74 21.98
C LEU A 134 -10.37 -29.82 21.26
N SER A 135 -10.33 -31.06 21.75
CA SER A 135 -11.21 -32.15 21.28
C SER A 135 -12.69 -31.90 21.64
N ASP A 136 -12.98 -31.11 22.69
CA ASP A 136 -14.33 -30.67 23.01
C ASP A 136 -14.68 -29.39 22.24
N LYS A 137 -15.68 -29.51 21.34
CA LYS A 137 -16.20 -28.38 20.56
C LYS A 137 -16.71 -27.22 21.41
N THR A 138 -17.16 -27.48 22.63
CA THR A 138 -17.64 -26.43 23.55
C THR A 138 -16.47 -25.61 24.08
N ALA A 139 -15.39 -26.28 24.52
CA ALA A 139 -14.16 -25.64 24.95
C ALA A 139 -13.51 -24.84 23.81
N LEU A 140 -13.44 -25.42 22.61
CA LEU A 140 -12.93 -24.75 21.40
C LEU A 140 -13.68 -23.44 21.11
N LYS A 141 -15.01 -23.46 21.12
CA LYS A 141 -15.83 -22.26 20.89
C LYS A 141 -15.62 -21.20 21.97
N LYS A 142 -15.39 -21.59 23.21
CA LYS A 142 -15.10 -20.66 24.31
C LYS A 142 -13.72 -20.01 24.13
N LEU A 143 -12.72 -20.78 23.70
CA LEU A 143 -11.40 -20.29 23.37
C LEU A 143 -11.47 -19.27 22.22
N VAL A 144 -12.12 -19.63 21.11
CA VAL A 144 -12.32 -18.75 19.96
C VAL A 144 -12.97 -17.43 20.35
N LYS A 145 -14.05 -17.45 21.15
CA LYS A 145 -14.69 -16.22 21.65
C LYS A 145 -13.74 -15.33 22.44
N THR A 146 -12.86 -15.95 23.23
CA THR A 146 -11.86 -15.22 24.03
C THR A 146 -10.82 -14.57 23.12
N LEU A 147 -10.33 -15.30 22.11
CA LEU A 147 -9.38 -14.79 21.12
C LEU A 147 -9.97 -13.69 20.23
N VAL A 148 -11.20 -13.87 19.75
CA VAL A 148 -11.90 -12.84 18.97
C VAL A 148 -12.06 -11.57 19.80
N LYS A 149 -12.45 -11.68 21.07
CA LYS A 149 -12.55 -10.53 21.98
C LYS A 149 -11.18 -9.89 22.22
N ALA A 150 -10.12 -10.68 22.34
CA ALA A 150 -8.76 -10.18 22.50
C ALA A 150 -8.29 -9.41 21.27
N HIS A 151 -8.59 -9.86 20.06
CA HIS A 151 -8.13 -9.23 18.81
C HIS A 151 -9.13 -8.23 18.19
N LYS A 152 -10.25 -7.98 18.86
CA LYS A 152 -11.31 -7.09 18.38
C LYS A 152 -10.83 -5.64 18.27
N GLY A 153 -11.00 -5.06 17.08
CA GLY A 153 -10.79 -3.62 16.84
C GLY A 153 -9.36 -3.12 17.06
N ARG A 154 -8.37 -4.03 17.12
CA ARG A 154 -6.96 -3.66 17.30
C ARG A 154 -6.03 -4.59 16.53
N THR A 155 -4.83 -4.10 16.26
CA THR A 155 -3.74 -4.90 15.70
C THR A 155 -2.41 -4.37 16.21
N SER A 156 -1.40 -5.22 16.28
CA SER A 156 -0.01 -4.81 16.47
C SER A 156 0.72 -4.55 15.15
N ALA A 157 0.12 -4.90 14.00
CA ALA A 157 0.76 -4.76 12.69
C ALA A 157 0.47 -3.38 12.06
N PRO A 158 1.49 -2.55 11.84
CA PRO A 158 1.34 -1.21 11.26
C PRO A 158 0.63 -1.16 9.90
N ASP A 159 0.87 -2.15 9.04
CA ASP A 159 0.26 -2.23 7.71
C ASP A 159 -1.21 -2.65 7.73
N ILE A 160 -1.64 -3.47 8.71
CA ILE A 160 -3.06 -3.76 8.95
C ILE A 160 -3.74 -2.50 9.52
N ALA A 161 -3.10 -1.80 10.46
CA ALA A 161 -3.64 -0.58 11.04
C ALA A 161 -3.84 0.54 9.98
N LEU A 162 -2.92 0.67 9.02
CA LEU A 162 -3.05 1.62 7.92
C LEU A 162 -4.12 1.20 6.91
N PHE A 163 -4.09 -0.04 6.42
CA PHE A 163 -4.88 -0.44 5.26
C PHE A 163 -6.19 -1.17 5.57
N GLY A 164 -6.43 -1.44 6.85
CA GLY A 164 -7.61 -2.13 7.34
C GLY A 164 -7.61 -3.62 7.00
N ARG A 165 -8.64 -4.29 7.53
CA ARG A 165 -8.91 -5.70 7.34
C ARG A 165 -10.42 -5.92 7.30
N MET A 166 -10.89 -6.63 6.28
CA MET A 166 -12.29 -7.04 6.19
C MET A 166 -12.38 -8.56 6.33
N LEU A 167 -13.23 -9.03 7.22
CA LEU A 167 -13.50 -10.45 7.41
C LEU A 167 -15.02 -10.66 7.57
N ALA A 168 -15.68 -11.11 6.50
CA ALA A 168 -17.14 -11.18 6.46
C ALA A 168 -17.72 -12.23 7.43
N GLU A 169 -17.04 -13.36 7.61
CA GLU A 169 -17.49 -14.43 8.49
C GLU A 169 -17.26 -14.12 9.97
N GLN A 170 -16.29 -13.25 10.29
CA GLN A 170 -16.00 -12.78 11.64
C GLN A 170 -15.81 -11.25 11.64
N PRO A 171 -16.92 -10.48 11.56
CA PRO A 171 -16.87 -9.02 11.44
C PRO A 171 -16.18 -8.33 12.62
N GLU A 172 -16.16 -8.96 13.80
CA GLU A 172 -15.49 -8.42 15.00
C GLU A 172 -13.97 -8.31 14.85
N LEU A 173 -13.38 -9.14 13.99
CA LEU A 173 -11.96 -9.08 13.64
C LEU A 173 -11.70 -8.07 12.51
N GLY A 174 -12.75 -7.47 11.94
CA GLY A 174 -12.65 -6.37 11.00
C GLY A 174 -11.97 -5.16 11.63
N LEU A 175 -11.17 -4.46 10.83
CA LEU A 175 -10.48 -3.25 11.24
C LEU A 175 -10.63 -2.20 10.14
N GLU A 176 -11.16 -1.03 10.52
CA GLU A 176 -11.29 0.11 9.63
C GLU A 176 -9.92 0.66 9.25
N ALA A 177 -9.74 1.05 7.99
CA ALA A 177 -8.47 1.54 7.50
C ALA A 177 -8.22 2.99 7.95
N ALA A 178 -7.04 3.28 8.49
CA ALA A 178 -6.63 4.66 8.78
C ALA A 178 -6.15 5.42 7.53
N CYS A 179 -5.82 4.71 6.43
CA CYS A 179 -5.20 5.28 5.24
C CYS A 179 -6.05 5.12 3.99
N GLN A 180 -6.35 6.26 3.35
CA GLN A 180 -6.94 6.37 2.03
C GLN A 180 -5.80 6.51 1.00
N VAL A 181 -5.77 5.63 -0.01
CA VAL A 181 -4.77 5.71 -1.10
C VAL A 181 -5.52 5.75 -2.41
N ALA A 182 -5.32 6.82 -3.19
CA ALA A 182 -5.92 6.95 -4.50
C ALA A 182 -5.21 6.08 -5.55
N HIS A 183 -5.88 5.84 -6.67
CA HIS A 183 -5.18 5.40 -7.87
C HIS A 183 -4.23 6.51 -8.32
N ALA A 184 -3.00 6.18 -8.69
CA ALA A 184 -2.14 7.15 -9.34
C ALA A 184 -2.55 7.29 -10.80
N ILE A 185 -2.67 8.52 -11.29
CA ILE A 185 -3.07 8.81 -12.67
C ILE A 185 -2.05 9.72 -13.34
N SER A 186 -1.87 9.59 -14.65
CA SER A 186 -0.97 10.48 -15.38
C SER A 186 -1.52 11.91 -15.43
N THR A 187 -0.63 12.89 -15.22
CA THR A 187 -0.97 14.32 -15.25
C THR A 187 -1.27 14.83 -16.65
N HIS A 188 -0.90 14.06 -17.67
CA HIS A 188 -1.11 14.31 -19.11
C HIS A 188 -1.85 13.14 -19.79
N ARG A 189 -2.27 13.36 -21.03
CA ARG A 189 -2.80 12.29 -21.91
C ARG A 189 -1.70 11.26 -22.20
N VAL A 190 -2.06 9.98 -22.19
CA VAL A 190 -1.16 8.88 -22.55
C VAL A 190 -1.68 8.15 -23.77
N THR A 191 -0.75 7.75 -24.63
CA THR A 191 -0.98 6.75 -25.69
C THR A 191 -0.23 5.49 -25.27
N MET A 192 -0.90 4.34 -25.35
CA MET A 192 -0.25 3.06 -25.12
C MET A 192 0.57 2.69 -26.37
N GLU A 193 1.79 2.24 -26.14
CA GLU A 193 2.68 1.71 -27.18
C GLU A 193 2.75 0.19 -27.07
N MET A 194 3.08 -0.48 -28.16
CA MET A 194 3.23 -1.93 -28.22
C MET A 194 4.65 -2.27 -28.63
N ASP A 195 5.30 -3.09 -27.82
CA ASP A 195 6.62 -3.66 -28.09
C ASP A 195 6.45 -5.07 -28.70
N PHE A 196 7.00 -5.30 -29.89
CA PHE A 196 7.03 -6.62 -30.53
C PHE A 196 8.35 -7.30 -30.20
N PHE A 197 8.29 -8.49 -29.62
CA PHE A 197 9.47 -9.24 -29.22
C PHE A 197 9.44 -10.67 -29.76
N THR A 198 10.64 -11.21 -29.96
CA THR A 198 10.87 -12.60 -30.34
C THR A 198 11.82 -13.26 -29.33
N ALA A 199 11.68 -14.57 -29.16
CA ALA A 199 12.68 -15.41 -28.51
C ALA A 199 13.31 -16.30 -29.58
N VAL A 200 14.64 -16.25 -29.67
CA VAL A 200 15.43 -16.99 -30.66
C VAL A 200 15.90 -18.32 -30.04
N ASP A 201 15.96 -19.37 -30.85
CA ASP A 201 16.55 -20.65 -30.46
C ASP A 201 18.03 -20.71 -30.83
N ASP A 202 18.91 -20.74 -29.83
CA ASP A 202 20.36 -20.74 -30.01
C ASP A 202 20.89 -22.00 -30.72
N LEU A 203 20.16 -23.12 -30.69
CA LEU A 203 20.55 -24.37 -31.32
C LEU A 203 19.98 -24.56 -32.74
N ASN A 204 19.13 -23.63 -33.21
CA ASN A 204 18.58 -23.65 -34.57
C ASN A 204 18.73 -22.29 -35.29
N PRO A 205 19.97 -21.86 -35.58
CA PRO A 205 20.25 -20.53 -36.13
C PRO A 205 19.82 -20.32 -37.59
N GLU A 206 19.56 -21.40 -38.34
CA GLU A 206 19.13 -21.30 -39.76
C GLU A 206 17.63 -21.01 -39.90
N ASP A 207 16.83 -21.26 -38.87
CA ASP A 207 15.41 -20.91 -38.83
C ASP A 207 15.21 -19.42 -38.48
N THR A 208 15.69 -18.55 -39.37
CA THR A 208 15.59 -17.08 -39.24
C THR A 208 14.15 -16.56 -39.28
N ALA A 209 13.19 -17.39 -39.69
CA ALA A 209 11.75 -17.10 -39.64
C ALA A 209 11.06 -17.67 -38.38
N GLY A 210 11.66 -18.66 -37.73
CA GLY A 210 11.14 -19.36 -36.56
C GLY A 210 11.61 -18.74 -35.26
N ALA A 211 11.08 -17.57 -34.92
CA ALA A 211 11.08 -17.15 -33.51
C ALA A 211 10.34 -18.24 -32.69
N GLY A 212 11.06 -18.97 -31.84
CA GLY A 212 10.50 -20.04 -31.00
C GLY A 212 9.33 -19.55 -30.13
N MET A 213 9.26 -18.24 -29.88
CA MET A 213 8.08 -17.54 -29.39
C MET A 213 8.05 -16.11 -29.95
N MET A 214 6.86 -15.62 -30.34
CA MET A 214 6.59 -14.21 -30.67
C MET A 214 5.51 -13.65 -29.75
N GLY A 215 5.57 -12.36 -29.46
CA GLY A 215 4.55 -11.71 -28.65
C GLY A 215 4.58 -10.19 -28.72
N PHE A 216 3.53 -9.59 -28.15
CA PHE A 216 3.45 -8.15 -27.95
C PHE A 216 3.36 -7.85 -26.46
N THR A 217 4.02 -6.78 -26.01
CA THR A 217 3.86 -6.23 -24.66
C THR A 217 3.47 -4.76 -24.76
N GLY A 218 2.31 -4.40 -24.21
CA GLY A 218 1.92 -3.00 -24.05
C GLY A 218 2.78 -2.29 -23.00
N PHE A 219 3.18 -1.05 -23.27
CA PHE A 219 3.89 -0.18 -22.33
C PHE A 219 3.50 1.29 -22.51
N ASN A 220 3.85 2.13 -21.54
CA ASN A 220 3.79 3.58 -21.68
C ASN A 220 4.87 4.24 -20.81
N SER A 221 5.11 5.54 -21.05
CA SER A 221 5.82 6.41 -20.11
C SER A 221 4.88 7.51 -19.65
N ALA A 222 4.92 7.85 -18.37
CA ALA A 222 4.02 8.85 -17.82
C ALA A 222 4.54 9.50 -16.54
N CYS A 223 4.18 10.77 -16.40
CA CYS A 223 4.29 11.52 -15.15
C CYS A 223 3.02 11.31 -14.33
N PHE A 224 3.12 10.63 -13.20
CA PHE A 224 2.00 10.27 -12.34
C PHE A 224 1.84 11.25 -11.17
N TYR A 225 0.59 11.57 -10.88
CA TYR A 225 0.17 12.13 -9.61
C TYR A 225 -0.25 11.01 -8.67
N ARG A 226 0.35 10.96 -7.47
CA ARG A 226 0.00 10.03 -6.39
C ARG A 226 -0.58 10.80 -5.21
N TYR A 227 -1.63 10.25 -4.59
CA TYR A 227 -2.27 10.83 -3.43
C TYR A 227 -2.58 9.78 -2.37
N ALA A 228 -2.27 10.10 -1.12
CA ALA A 228 -2.72 9.37 0.04
C ALA A 228 -3.09 10.31 1.19
N ARG A 229 -3.94 9.84 2.09
CA ARG A 229 -4.38 10.56 3.28
C ARG A 229 -4.45 9.59 4.45
N VAL A 230 -3.79 9.93 5.54
CA VAL A 230 -3.79 9.15 6.79
C VAL A 230 -4.56 9.91 7.86
N ASP A 231 -5.52 9.23 8.49
CA ASP A 231 -6.17 9.67 9.72
C ASP A 231 -5.31 9.27 10.92
N TRP A 232 -4.74 10.25 11.60
CA TRP A 232 -3.93 10.00 12.80
C TRP A 232 -4.77 9.38 13.94
N GLY A 233 -6.02 9.84 14.11
CA GLY A 233 -6.88 9.35 15.19
C GLY A 233 -7.26 7.89 14.99
N GLN A 234 -7.67 7.53 13.76
CA GLN A 234 -7.97 6.14 13.43
C GLN A 234 -6.73 5.25 13.53
N LEU A 235 -5.56 5.75 13.10
CA LEU A 235 -4.30 4.99 13.20
C LEU A 235 -3.97 4.67 14.67
N LEU A 236 -4.07 5.68 15.54
CA LEU A 236 -3.82 5.51 16.97
C LEU A 236 -4.81 4.54 17.61
N GLN A 237 -6.09 4.64 17.27
CA GLN A 237 -7.11 3.71 17.74
C GLN A 237 -6.80 2.26 17.31
N ASN A 238 -6.44 2.07 16.04
CA ASN A 238 -6.11 0.74 15.49
C ASN A 238 -4.89 0.11 16.19
N LEU A 239 -3.96 0.93 16.66
CA LEU A 239 -2.74 0.54 17.39
C LEU A 239 -2.92 0.60 18.92
N SER A 240 -4.16 0.51 19.42
CA SER A 240 -4.47 0.47 20.86
C SER A 240 -3.95 1.67 21.68
N GLY A 241 -3.79 2.83 21.07
CA GLY A 241 -3.27 4.02 21.75
C GLY A 241 -1.74 4.11 21.82
N ASP A 242 -1.00 3.19 21.19
CA ASP A 242 0.47 3.27 21.16
C ASP A 242 0.96 4.41 20.24
N VAL A 243 1.19 5.57 20.85
CA VAL A 243 1.70 6.77 20.16
C VAL A 243 3.08 6.52 19.57
N GLY A 244 3.95 5.75 20.26
CA GLY A 244 5.29 5.46 19.78
C GLY A 244 5.27 4.65 18.49
N LEU A 245 4.49 3.58 18.45
CA LEU A 245 4.30 2.77 17.25
C LEU A 245 3.54 3.53 16.16
N ALA A 246 2.54 4.35 16.49
CA ALA A 246 1.83 5.17 15.52
C ALA A 246 2.77 6.18 14.82
N ARG A 247 3.69 6.81 15.57
CA ARG A 247 4.70 7.73 15.01
C ARG A 247 5.65 6.99 14.07
N ARG A 248 6.22 5.85 14.51
CA ARG A 248 7.08 5.01 13.64
C ARG A 248 6.32 4.49 12.42
N THR A 249 5.03 4.20 12.55
CA THR A 249 4.17 3.79 11.43
C THR A 249 3.99 4.91 10.43
N MET A 250 3.78 6.14 10.89
CA MET A 250 3.69 7.31 10.02
C MET A 250 5.03 7.60 9.33
N GLU A 251 6.14 7.53 10.06
CA GLU A 251 7.48 7.67 9.49
C GLU A 251 7.75 6.61 8.41
N GLY A 252 7.52 5.33 8.76
CA GLY A 252 7.67 4.21 7.84
C GLY A 252 6.79 4.37 6.61
N PHE A 253 5.55 4.82 6.76
CA PHE A 253 4.67 5.10 5.63
C PHE A 253 5.20 6.21 4.71
N LEU A 254 5.70 7.32 5.26
CA LEU A 254 6.26 8.42 4.47
C LEU A 254 7.48 7.93 3.66
N ARG A 255 8.42 7.26 4.31
CA ARG A 255 9.63 6.71 3.68
C ARG A 255 9.28 5.65 2.62
N ALA A 256 8.40 4.72 2.98
CA ALA A 256 7.96 3.66 2.08
C ALA A 256 7.14 4.21 0.91
N ALA A 257 6.37 5.28 1.07
CA ALA A 257 5.65 5.91 -0.04
C ALA A 257 6.62 6.48 -1.09
N VAL A 258 7.74 7.07 -0.66
CA VAL A 258 8.81 7.57 -1.56
C VAL A 258 9.51 6.40 -2.27
N ALA A 259 9.87 5.35 -1.52
CA ALA A 259 10.57 4.18 -2.07
C ALA A 259 9.66 3.24 -2.89
N ALA A 260 8.34 3.31 -2.73
CA ALA A 260 7.40 2.40 -3.35
C ALA A 260 7.36 2.57 -4.87
N VAL A 261 7.91 1.58 -5.56
CA VAL A 261 7.81 1.39 -7.01
C VAL A 261 7.14 0.04 -7.28
N PRO A 262 6.08 -0.02 -8.12
CA PRO A 262 5.48 -1.29 -8.51
C PRO A 262 6.47 -2.27 -9.16
N SER A 263 6.34 -3.56 -8.86
CA SER A 263 7.20 -4.62 -9.39
C SER A 263 6.77 -5.18 -10.75
N GLY A 264 5.66 -4.70 -11.31
CA GLY A 264 5.11 -5.20 -12.57
C GLY A 264 6.11 -5.02 -13.73
N LYS A 265 6.49 -6.13 -14.38
CA LYS A 265 7.40 -6.17 -15.54
C LYS A 265 8.73 -5.42 -15.32
N GLN A 266 9.15 -5.20 -14.08
CA GLN A 266 10.36 -4.43 -13.78
C GLN A 266 11.63 -5.08 -14.33
N ASN A 267 11.72 -6.41 -14.33
CA ASN A 267 12.88 -7.10 -14.91
C ASN A 267 13.05 -6.88 -16.43
N SER A 268 11.98 -6.45 -17.12
CA SER A 268 12.01 -6.15 -18.55
C SER A 268 12.17 -4.66 -18.85
N PHE A 269 11.76 -3.76 -17.95
CA PHE A 269 11.72 -2.31 -18.21
C PHE A 269 12.58 -1.44 -17.28
N ALA A 270 12.99 -1.96 -16.11
CA ALA A 270 13.85 -1.30 -15.13
C ALA A 270 13.47 0.15 -14.76
N ALA A 271 12.17 0.43 -14.62
CA ALA A 271 11.64 1.76 -14.27
C ALA A 271 11.68 2.02 -12.75
N GLN A 272 12.90 2.15 -12.21
CA GLN A 272 13.18 2.47 -10.81
C GLN A 272 13.40 3.99 -10.63
N ASN A 273 12.36 4.77 -10.86
CA ASN A 273 12.45 6.24 -10.84
C ASN A 273 11.94 6.82 -9.52
N PRO A 274 12.66 7.72 -8.83
CA PRO A 274 12.17 8.37 -7.62
C PRO A 274 11.14 9.48 -7.94
N PRO A 275 10.35 9.93 -6.95
CA PRO A 275 9.48 11.11 -7.09
C PRO A 275 10.27 12.40 -7.31
N SER A 276 9.75 13.28 -8.16
CA SER A 276 10.32 14.61 -8.42
C SER A 276 9.77 15.70 -7.50
N LEU A 277 8.56 15.50 -6.96
CA LEU A 277 7.96 16.36 -5.94
C LEU A 277 7.32 15.51 -4.86
N LEU A 278 7.57 15.88 -3.61
CA LEU A 278 6.86 15.40 -2.42
C LEU A 278 6.20 16.61 -1.75
N LEU A 279 4.91 16.52 -1.46
CA LEU A 279 4.18 17.53 -0.72
C LEU A 279 3.38 16.84 0.39
N ALA A 280 3.66 17.22 1.63
CA ALA A 280 2.91 16.82 2.80
C ALA A 280 2.11 18.00 3.36
N ILE A 281 0.85 17.76 3.69
CA ILE A 281 -0.03 18.74 4.34
C ILE A 281 -0.63 18.09 5.58
N VAL A 282 -0.48 18.72 6.74
CA VAL A 282 -1.06 18.25 8.00
C VAL A 282 -2.20 19.18 8.39
N ARG A 283 -3.39 18.62 8.60
CA ARG A 283 -4.63 19.36 8.89
C ARG A 283 -5.29 18.94 10.20
N ARG A 284 -5.93 19.91 10.88
CA ARG A 284 -6.68 19.68 12.12
C ARG A 284 -8.18 19.49 11.92
N ASP A 285 -8.75 20.11 10.88
CA ASP A 285 -10.20 20.27 10.67
C ASP A 285 -10.93 19.06 10.09
N GLY A 286 -10.24 17.95 9.85
CA GLY A 286 -10.87 16.77 9.31
C GLY A 286 -11.09 16.79 7.79
N MET A 287 -10.70 17.86 7.11
CA MET A 287 -10.75 17.93 5.65
C MET A 287 -9.47 17.34 5.05
N GLY A 288 -9.59 16.75 3.87
CA GLY A 288 -8.45 16.34 3.04
C GLY A 288 -8.86 16.41 1.57
N TRP A 289 -8.06 17.08 0.76
CA TRP A 289 -8.36 17.41 -0.62
C TRP A 289 -7.34 16.79 -1.55
N SER A 290 -7.80 15.85 -2.37
CA SER A 290 -7.01 15.42 -3.51
C SER A 290 -6.78 16.59 -4.47
N LEU A 291 -5.52 16.85 -4.82
CA LEU A 291 -5.13 17.82 -5.84
C LEU A 291 -5.24 17.27 -7.27
N ALA A 292 -5.93 16.14 -7.48
CA ALA A 292 -6.11 15.54 -8.80
C ALA A 292 -6.71 16.51 -9.82
N ASN A 293 -7.58 17.43 -9.38
CA ASN A 293 -8.20 18.45 -10.24
C ASN A 293 -7.20 19.50 -10.78
N ALA A 294 -5.97 19.55 -10.27
CA ALA A 294 -4.88 20.26 -10.94
C ALA A 294 -4.60 19.72 -12.35
N PHE A 295 -4.99 18.46 -12.61
CA PHE A 295 -4.71 17.72 -13.84
C PHE A 295 -5.98 17.35 -14.62
N GLU A 296 -7.14 17.89 -14.23
CA GLU A 296 -8.40 17.70 -14.98
C GLU A 296 -8.16 18.14 -16.43
N ARG A 297 -7.71 19.38 -16.62
CA ARG A 297 -7.10 19.80 -17.88
C ARG A 297 -5.76 19.08 -18.06
N PRO A 298 -5.57 18.27 -19.13
CA PRO A 298 -4.33 17.52 -19.31
C PRO A 298 -3.12 18.43 -19.46
N VAL A 299 -2.07 18.15 -18.69
CA VAL A 299 -0.78 18.85 -18.79
C VAL A 299 -0.18 18.61 -20.17
N ARG A 300 0.44 19.66 -20.73
CA ARG A 300 1.17 19.61 -21.99
C ARG A 300 2.67 19.80 -21.72
N PRO A 301 3.54 19.18 -22.51
CA PRO A 301 4.98 19.39 -22.37
C PRO A 301 5.36 20.85 -22.66
N SER A 302 6.46 21.29 -22.05
CA SER A 302 7.01 22.63 -22.31
C SER A 302 7.60 22.71 -23.73
N ARG A 303 8.00 23.91 -24.18
CA ARG A 303 8.69 24.09 -25.47
C ARG A 303 9.98 23.26 -25.58
N ASN A 304 10.66 23.05 -24.46
CA ASN A 304 11.91 22.28 -24.38
C ASN A 304 11.65 20.80 -24.01
N GLY A 305 10.39 20.34 -24.07
CA GLY A 305 9.98 19.01 -23.62
C GLY A 305 9.70 18.92 -22.12
N GLY A 306 9.53 17.70 -21.62
CA GLY A 306 9.35 17.41 -20.20
C GLY A 306 7.91 17.60 -19.70
N LEU A 307 7.51 16.72 -18.78
CA LEU A 307 6.18 16.71 -18.15
C LEU A 307 6.22 17.01 -16.66
N VAL A 308 7.38 16.83 -16.00
CA VAL A 308 7.54 17.02 -14.56
C VAL A 308 7.32 18.48 -14.17
N ALA A 309 8.14 19.41 -14.69
CA ALA A 309 8.04 20.83 -14.39
C ALA A 309 6.62 21.43 -14.61
N PRO A 310 5.95 21.23 -15.76
CA PRO A 310 4.59 21.75 -15.94
C PRO A 310 3.56 21.04 -15.05
N SER A 311 3.79 19.79 -14.62
CA SER A 311 2.91 19.10 -13.66
C SER A 311 3.06 19.66 -12.24
N VAL A 312 4.30 19.93 -11.81
CA VAL A 312 4.59 20.56 -10.53
C VAL A 312 3.98 21.97 -10.48
N ALA A 313 4.17 22.76 -11.54
CA ALA A 313 3.59 24.11 -11.64
C ALA A 313 2.05 24.08 -11.62
N ALA A 314 1.42 23.11 -12.31
CA ALA A 314 -0.05 22.97 -12.27
C ALA A 314 -0.57 22.63 -10.87
N LEU A 315 0.12 21.73 -10.16
CA LEU A 315 -0.20 21.36 -8.78
C LEU A 315 -0.03 22.55 -7.83
N ASP A 316 1.10 23.23 -7.89
CA ASP A 316 1.42 24.38 -7.04
C ASP A 316 0.43 25.53 -7.26
N ALA A 317 0.11 25.86 -8.53
CA ALA A 317 -0.88 26.87 -8.85
C ALA A 317 -2.29 26.48 -8.36
N TYR A 318 -2.66 25.20 -8.44
CA TYR A 318 -3.95 24.71 -7.91
C TYR A 318 -4.01 24.81 -6.39
N TRP A 319 -2.94 24.41 -5.70
CA TRP A 319 -2.79 24.59 -4.26
C TRP A 319 -2.91 26.06 -3.86
N GLY A 320 -2.22 26.97 -4.55
CA GLY A 320 -2.31 28.41 -4.29
C GLY A 320 -3.74 28.94 -4.41
N ARG A 321 -4.51 28.47 -5.40
CA ARG A 321 -5.94 28.81 -5.53
C ARG A 321 -6.77 28.25 -4.39
N LEU A 322 -6.58 26.98 -4.02
CA LEU A 322 -7.30 26.37 -2.90
C LEU A 322 -7.03 27.10 -1.59
N ALA A 323 -5.77 27.36 -1.28
CA ALA A 323 -5.37 28.03 -0.05
C ALA A 323 -5.86 29.49 0.01
N LYS A 324 -5.99 30.17 -1.14
CA LYS A 324 -6.58 31.52 -1.22
C LYS A 324 -8.10 31.51 -0.99
N ILE A 325 -8.82 30.51 -1.52
CA ILE A 325 -10.28 30.46 -1.48
C ILE A 325 -10.80 29.87 -0.17
N TYR A 326 -10.21 28.77 0.29
CA TYR A 326 -10.67 28.03 1.46
C TYR A 326 -9.87 28.32 2.74
N GLY A 327 -8.87 29.21 2.65
CA GLY A 327 -8.04 29.61 3.77
C GLY A 327 -6.98 28.57 4.17
N ARG A 328 -6.16 28.94 5.16
CA ARG A 328 -5.05 28.14 5.69
C ARG A 328 -5.15 27.85 7.19
N ASP A 329 -6.21 28.30 7.85
CA ASP A 329 -6.31 28.33 9.31
C ASP A 329 -6.28 26.94 9.95
N SER A 330 -6.71 25.91 9.22
CA SER A 330 -6.70 24.52 9.68
C SER A 330 -5.42 23.75 9.38
N LEU A 331 -4.46 24.36 8.67
CA LEU A 331 -3.18 23.76 8.34
C LEU A 331 -2.24 23.84 9.54
N SER A 332 -1.84 22.69 10.07
CA SER A 332 -0.76 22.61 11.06
C SER A 332 0.62 22.76 10.41
N ARG A 333 0.79 22.16 9.22
CA ARG A 333 2.07 22.16 8.48
C ARG A 333 1.84 21.95 7.00
N THR A 334 2.68 22.59 6.20
CA THR A 334 2.89 22.28 4.79
C THR A 334 4.39 22.10 4.59
N ALA A 335 4.79 21.04 3.89
CA ALA A 335 6.18 20.75 3.59
C ALA A 335 6.29 20.22 2.16
N ALA A 336 7.08 20.88 1.33
CA ALA A 336 7.34 20.52 -0.06
C ALA A 336 8.83 20.18 -0.25
N LEU A 337 9.13 19.16 -1.03
CA LEU A 337 10.50 18.78 -1.38
C LEU A 337 10.54 18.47 -2.88
N THR A 338 11.41 19.17 -3.60
CA THR A 338 11.65 19.01 -5.04
C THR A 338 12.97 18.30 -5.26
N LEU A 339 13.02 17.38 -6.23
CA LEU A 339 14.27 16.71 -6.59
C LEU A 339 15.19 17.63 -7.39
N ASP A 340 14.65 18.27 -8.43
CA ASP A 340 15.42 19.13 -9.31
C ASP A 340 15.32 20.60 -8.86
N PRO A 341 16.44 21.35 -8.83
CA PRO A 341 16.48 22.73 -8.32
C PRO A 341 15.75 23.73 -9.22
N ASP A 342 15.48 23.38 -10.47
CA ASP A 342 14.75 24.19 -11.45
C ASP A 342 13.22 24.02 -11.37
N LEU A 343 12.73 23.12 -10.50
CA LEU A 343 11.30 22.99 -10.18
C LEU A 343 10.84 24.14 -9.28
N ALA A 344 10.63 25.30 -9.88
CA ALA A 344 10.17 26.48 -9.15
C ALA A 344 8.78 26.26 -8.54
N LEU A 345 8.65 26.62 -7.26
CA LEU A 345 7.38 26.68 -6.54
C LEU A 345 7.06 28.14 -6.24
N ASP A 346 5.86 28.58 -6.58
CA ASP A 346 5.37 29.93 -6.29
C ASP A 346 4.52 29.94 -5.01
N ALA A 347 3.50 29.09 -4.93
CA ALA A 347 2.58 29.06 -3.81
C ALA A 347 3.11 28.26 -2.61
N LEU A 348 4.01 27.30 -2.87
CA LEU A 348 4.65 26.42 -1.89
C LEU A 348 6.09 26.85 -1.52
N LYS A 349 6.58 27.98 -2.02
CA LYS A 349 7.97 28.44 -1.79
C LYS A 349 8.37 28.47 -0.31
N ASP A 350 7.47 28.96 0.56
CA ASP A 350 7.74 29.12 1.99
C ASP A 350 7.67 27.79 2.76
N ALA A 351 7.22 26.72 2.08
CA ALA A 351 7.11 25.36 2.62
C ALA A 351 8.21 24.43 2.10
N GLN A 352 9.15 24.93 1.31
CA GLN A 352 10.20 24.12 0.70
C GLN A 352 11.20 23.61 1.76
N MET A 353 11.57 22.34 1.65
CA MET A 353 12.54 21.64 2.48
C MET A 353 13.72 21.18 1.61
N ASP A 354 14.90 21.05 2.20
CA ASP A 354 16.12 20.72 1.45
C ASP A 354 16.40 19.21 1.36
N THR A 355 15.89 18.42 2.31
CA THR A 355 16.20 16.99 2.41
C THR A 355 14.97 16.16 2.75
N LEU A 356 15.03 14.87 2.42
CA LEU A 356 13.99 13.90 2.79
C LEU A 356 13.80 13.84 4.31
N GLU A 357 14.89 13.89 5.08
CA GLU A 357 14.84 13.89 6.55
C GLU A 357 14.12 15.12 7.09
N ALA A 358 14.42 16.31 6.55
CA ALA A 358 13.72 17.54 6.94
C ALA A 358 12.22 17.47 6.59
N TRP A 359 11.88 16.90 5.43
CA TRP A 359 10.49 16.73 5.01
C TRP A 359 9.73 15.72 5.88
N VAL A 360 10.34 14.59 6.24
CA VAL A 360 9.77 13.60 7.17
C VAL A 360 9.62 14.21 8.58
N GLY A 361 10.68 14.84 9.09
CA GLY A 361 10.71 15.50 10.40
C GLY A 361 9.62 16.56 10.53
N ALA A 362 9.46 17.40 9.50
CA ALA A 362 8.42 18.42 9.43
C ALA A 362 7.00 17.86 9.67
N VAL A 363 6.70 16.66 9.16
CA VAL A 363 5.42 15.99 9.40
C VAL A 363 5.38 15.45 10.83
N LEU A 364 6.39 14.70 11.25
CA LEU A 364 6.40 14.02 12.55
C LEU A 364 6.39 14.99 13.76
N GLU A 365 7.02 16.15 13.65
CA GLU A 365 7.01 17.21 14.68
C GLU A 365 5.60 17.74 14.96
N THR A 366 4.71 17.66 13.97
CA THR A 366 3.34 18.16 14.11
C THR A 366 2.37 17.13 14.69
N LEU A 367 2.78 15.86 14.72
CA LEU A 367 2.00 14.78 15.31
C LEU A 367 2.20 14.78 16.83
N PRO A 368 1.17 14.43 17.61
CA PRO A 368 1.29 14.28 19.06
C PRO A 368 2.46 13.36 19.46
N ALA A 369 3.18 13.75 20.51
CA ALA A 369 4.34 13.02 21.04
C ALA A 369 4.10 12.36 22.41
N GLY A 370 2.92 12.57 23.02
CA GLY A 370 2.49 11.97 24.29
C GLY A 370 1.09 11.38 24.20
N GLU A 371 0.65 10.68 25.24
CA GLU A 371 -0.72 10.16 25.36
C GLU A 371 -1.73 11.31 25.21
N VAL A 372 -2.73 11.12 24.35
CA VAL A 372 -3.82 12.08 24.11
C VAL A 372 -4.93 11.86 25.13
#